data_AF-A0A3C1V786-F1
#
_entry.id   AF-A0A3C1V786-F1
#
_cell.length_a   1.000
_cell.length_b   1.000
_cell.length_c   1.000
_cell.angle_alpha   90.00
_cell.angle_beta   90.00
_cell.angle_gamma   90.00
#
_symmetry.space_group_name_H-M   'P 1'
#
loop_
_entity.id
_entity.type
_entity.pdbx_description
1 polymer ?
#
loop_
_entity_poly.entity_id
_entity_poly.type
_entity_poly.pdbx_seq_one_letter_code
_entity_poly.pdbx_strand_id
1 'polypeptide(L)'
;TPETFPVGWIGELESGDIHGDEGEGWGFSTRLLPYIEQNNLYNLIDFDQAVGSANATVRTTVISAFRCPSDTGSDSFNPGLDGGSNDEEDAPDVTAGPTQYTRTNYVGNFGSEHIAHHDGGGVSGPGHDGDEASEGNGIFFAGLEGNKNAVKFRDVRDGLSKTIAVGERDSRMGGSMWIGMGEGLCASMSRVVGVGEHVFNSGGAHFEDFYSRHPGGVSFVFADGHVAFLSDGMSDDIFQALCTRAGGEVVNID
;
A
#
# COMPACT_ATOMS: atom_id res chain seq x y z
N THR A 1 23.21 -9.80 7.97
CA THR A 1 22.12 -8.86 8.33
C THR A 1 21.15 -8.87 7.17
N PRO A 2 19.82 -8.94 7.35
CA PRO A 2 18.97 -8.96 6.18
C PRO A 2 19.01 -7.59 5.52
N GLU A 3 19.65 -7.52 4.36
CA GLU A 3 19.71 -6.35 3.47
C GLU A 3 18.41 -6.25 2.65
N THR A 4 17.25 -6.47 3.28
CA THR A 4 15.95 -6.64 2.61
C THR A 4 14.84 -5.91 3.36
N PHE A 5 13.95 -5.27 2.60
CA PHE A 5 12.67 -4.77 3.11
C PHE A 5 11.76 -5.94 3.53
N PRO A 6 10.71 -5.70 4.33
CA PRO A 6 9.58 -6.62 4.39
C PRO A 6 8.82 -6.61 3.06
N VAL A 7 8.10 -7.69 2.76
CA VAL A 7 7.12 -7.69 1.65
C VAL A 7 5.97 -6.74 1.99
N GLY A 8 5.28 -6.19 0.97
CA GLY A 8 4.15 -5.29 1.18
C GLY A 8 3.02 -5.97 1.94
N TRP A 9 2.68 -7.19 1.51
CA TRP A 9 1.81 -8.10 2.25
C TRP A 9 2.15 -9.55 1.89
N ILE A 10 1.64 -10.47 2.71
CA ILE A 10 1.76 -11.91 2.48
C ILE A 10 0.65 -12.36 1.54
N GLY A 11 1.02 -12.92 0.39
CA GLY A 11 0.12 -13.61 -0.52
C GLY A 11 0.28 -15.14 -0.43
N GLU A 12 -0.24 -15.82 -1.44
CA GLU A 12 -0.23 -17.27 -1.57
C GLU A 12 0.62 -17.72 -2.77
N LEU A 13 1.10 -18.97 -2.74
CA LEU A 13 1.84 -19.57 -3.85
C LEU A 13 0.97 -20.64 -4.50
N GLU A 14 0.49 -20.38 -5.71
CA GLU A 14 -0.33 -21.31 -6.48
C GLU A 14 0.29 -21.54 -7.86
N SER A 15 0.41 -22.82 -8.24
CA SER A 15 0.95 -23.25 -9.55
C SER A 15 2.35 -22.72 -9.92
N GLY A 16 3.09 -22.15 -8.96
CA GLY A 16 4.44 -21.60 -9.16
C GLY A 16 4.50 -20.07 -9.10
N ASP A 17 3.35 -19.41 -9.06
CA ASP A 17 3.22 -17.96 -9.10
C ASP A 17 2.69 -17.42 -7.76
N ILE A 18 3.09 -16.20 -7.42
CA ILE A 18 2.67 -15.53 -6.18
C ILE A 18 1.39 -14.76 -6.48
N HIS A 19 0.30 -15.16 -5.83
CA HIS A 19 -0.99 -14.48 -5.86
C HIS A 19 -1.11 -13.62 -4.62
N GLY A 20 -1.54 -12.38 -4.77
CA GLY A 20 -1.63 -11.42 -3.67
C GLY A 20 -2.79 -10.44 -3.83
N ASP A 21 -3.70 -10.76 -4.71
CA ASP A 21 -4.90 -10.03 -5.10
C ASP A 21 -6.16 -10.71 -4.55
N GLU A 22 -6.09 -12.01 -4.26
CA GLU A 22 -7.13 -12.77 -3.58
C GLU A 22 -6.79 -13.07 -2.11
N GLY A 23 -7.84 -13.27 -1.31
CA GLY A 23 -7.73 -13.79 0.06
C GLY A 23 -7.28 -12.76 1.10
N GLU A 24 -6.55 -13.24 2.11
CA GLU A 24 -6.07 -12.44 3.24
C GLU A 24 -4.55 -12.43 3.30
N GLY A 25 -3.98 -11.34 3.80
CA GLY A 25 -2.53 -11.19 3.81
C GLY A 25 -2.03 -10.18 4.80
N TRP A 26 -1.11 -10.57 5.68
CA TRP A 26 -0.53 -9.66 6.67
C TRP A 26 0.28 -8.55 6.02
N GLY A 27 -0.05 -7.29 6.31
CA GLY A 27 0.64 -6.12 5.77
C GLY A 27 2.00 -5.86 6.43
N PHE A 28 2.91 -5.20 5.72
CA PHE A 28 4.26 -4.87 6.18
C PHE A 28 4.26 -4.12 7.53
N SER A 29 3.26 -3.26 7.75
CA SER A 29 3.12 -2.47 8.97
C SER A 29 2.95 -3.32 10.24
N THR A 30 2.43 -4.55 10.13
CA THR A 30 2.38 -5.50 11.26
C THR A 30 3.78 -5.84 11.78
N ARG A 31 4.77 -5.90 10.89
CA ARG A 31 6.17 -6.20 11.23
C ARG A 31 6.90 -4.97 11.79
N LEU A 32 6.34 -3.77 11.66
CA LEU A 32 6.88 -2.54 12.24
C LEU A 32 6.52 -2.37 13.72
N LEU A 33 5.43 -2.97 14.18
CA LEU A 33 4.89 -2.78 15.54
C LEU A 33 5.93 -2.88 16.67
N PRO A 34 6.86 -3.87 16.69
CA PRO A 34 7.87 -3.95 17.75
C PRO A 34 8.82 -2.74 17.80
N TYR A 35 9.03 -2.08 16.67
CA TYR A 35 9.94 -0.94 16.49
C TYR A 35 9.28 0.42 16.76
N ILE A 36 7.94 0.45 16.87
CA ILE A 36 7.16 1.66 17.18
C ILE A 36 6.42 1.55 18.52
N GLU A 37 7.03 0.84 19.47
CA GLU A 37 6.53 0.67 20.84
C GLU A 37 5.17 -0.06 20.95
N GLN A 38 4.77 -0.80 19.91
CA GLN A 38 3.53 -1.60 19.87
C GLN A 38 3.77 -3.09 20.15
N ASN A 39 4.77 -3.44 20.98
CA ASN A 39 5.13 -4.82 21.30
C ASN A 39 3.96 -5.63 21.90
N ASN A 40 3.13 -5.01 22.75
CA ASN A 40 1.98 -5.69 23.35
C ASN A 40 0.94 -6.08 22.30
N LEU A 41 0.69 -5.19 21.33
CA LEU A 41 -0.24 -5.47 20.24
C LEU A 41 0.31 -6.52 19.29
N TYR A 42 1.61 -6.45 18.97
CA TYR A 42 2.29 -7.46 18.16
C TYR A 42 2.16 -8.87 18.74
N ASN A 43 2.34 -9.01 20.06
CA ASN A 43 2.22 -10.30 20.74
C ASN A 43 0.79 -10.85 20.80
N LEU A 44 -0.23 -10.05 20.47
CA LEU A 44 -1.62 -10.49 20.35
C LEU A 44 -1.97 -11.01 18.96
N ILE A 45 -1.12 -10.78 17.96
CA ILE A 45 -1.37 -11.23 16.60
C ILE A 45 -1.13 -12.73 16.51
N ASP A 46 -2.15 -13.46 16.09
CA ASP A 46 -2.03 -14.85 15.67
C ASP A 46 -1.76 -14.89 14.16
N PHE A 47 -0.47 -14.93 13.79
CA PHE A 47 -0.04 -14.97 12.39
C PHE A 47 -0.39 -16.29 11.68
N ASP A 48 -0.71 -17.35 12.43
CA ASP A 48 -1.17 -18.63 11.87
C ASP A 48 -2.67 -18.61 11.54
N GLN A 49 -3.34 -17.49 11.79
CA GLN A 49 -4.75 -17.28 11.49
C GLN A 49 -4.96 -16.09 10.56
N ALA A 50 -6.14 -16.12 9.93
CA ALA A 50 -6.75 -15.04 9.19
C ALA A 50 -6.70 -13.67 9.90
N VAL A 51 -6.54 -12.59 9.14
CA VAL A 51 -6.70 -11.20 9.61
C VAL A 51 -8.12 -10.97 10.16
N GLY A 52 -9.10 -11.73 9.66
CA GLY A 52 -10.49 -11.71 10.05
C GLY A 52 -10.78 -12.00 11.54
N SER A 53 -11.72 -12.92 11.81
CA SER A 53 -12.35 -13.00 13.14
C SER A 53 -11.40 -13.36 14.29
N ALA A 54 -10.40 -14.22 14.04
CA ALA A 54 -9.42 -14.64 15.05
C ALA A 54 -8.59 -13.47 15.61
N ASN A 55 -8.31 -12.48 14.77
CA ASN A 55 -7.51 -11.31 15.11
C ASN A 55 -8.35 -10.04 15.32
N ALA A 56 -9.64 -10.18 15.64
CA ALA A 56 -10.58 -9.05 15.72
C ALA A 56 -10.14 -7.93 16.68
N THR A 57 -9.54 -8.27 17.83
CA THR A 57 -9.02 -7.27 18.78
C THR A 57 -7.88 -6.46 18.16
N VAL A 58 -6.96 -7.11 17.44
CA VAL A 58 -5.83 -6.43 16.81
C VAL A 58 -6.32 -5.57 15.64
N ARG A 59 -7.19 -6.14 14.80
CA ARG A 59 -7.79 -5.49 13.62
C ARG A 59 -8.54 -4.19 13.94
N THR A 60 -9.10 -4.08 15.15
CA THR A 60 -9.86 -2.89 15.60
C THR A 60 -9.09 -1.99 16.56
N THR A 61 -7.81 -2.27 16.81
CA THR A 61 -6.97 -1.42 17.67
C THR A 61 -6.40 -0.24 16.90
N VAL A 62 -6.76 0.97 17.33
CA VAL A 62 -6.25 2.22 16.72
C VAL A 62 -4.81 2.46 17.17
N ILE A 63 -3.92 2.65 16.20
CA ILE A 63 -2.52 3.02 16.44
C ILE A 63 -2.36 4.47 15.99
N SER A 64 -2.23 5.39 16.95
CA SER A 64 -2.13 6.82 16.66
C SER A 64 -0.96 7.17 15.75
N ALA A 65 0.15 6.43 15.81
CA ALA A 65 1.30 6.58 14.92
C ALA A 65 1.00 6.28 13.45
N PHE A 66 -0.10 5.56 13.16
CA PHE A 66 -0.57 5.30 11.80
C PHE A 66 -1.63 6.30 11.32
N ARG A 67 -1.99 7.29 12.14
CA ARG A 67 -2.97 8.33 11.78
C ARG A 67 -2.23 9.65 11.49
N CYS A 68 -2.56 10.23 10.35
CA CYS A 68 -2.12 11.57 9.97
C CYS A 68 -2.96 12.61 10.73
N PRO A 69 -2.35 13.56 11.47
CA PRO A 69 -3.09 14.58 12.22
C PRO A 69 -3.95 15.53 11.37
N SER A 70 -3.70 15.63 10.06
CA SER A 70 -4.50 16.47 9.16
C SER A 70 -5.73 15.76 8.59
N ASP A 71 -5.76 14.44 8.65
CA ASP A 71 -6.91 13.62 8.26
C ASP A 71 -8.04 13.79 9.29
N THR A 72 -9.25 14.02 8.80
CA THR A 72 -10.47 14.20 9.63
C THR A 72 -11.38 12.97 9.61
N GLY A 73 -10.99 11.90 8.91
CA GLY A 73 -11.73 10.64 8.83
C GLY A 73 -11.77 9.90 10.17
N SER A 74 -12.75 9.02 10.30
CA SER A 74 -12.85 8.13 11.46
C SER A 74 -11.67 7.17 11.56
N ASP A 75 -11.30 6.81 12.79
CA ASP A 75 -10.20 5.87 13.03
C ASP A 75 -10.51 4.44 12.58
N SER A 76 -11.79 4.11 12.48
CA SER A 76 -12.29 2.82 12.01
C SER A 76 -13.34 3.00 10.93
N PHE A 77 -13.43 2.02 10.05
CA PHE A 77 -14.39 1.99 8.95
C PHE A 77 -14.70 0.53 8.56
N ASN A 78 -15.69 0.36 7.70
CA ASN A 78 -16.15 -0.93 7.21
C ASN A 78 -15.91 -0.96 5.69
N PRO A 79 -14.77 -1.49 5.20
CA PRO A 79 -14.48 -1.60 3.78
C PRO A 79 -15.60 -2.34 3.05
N GLY A 80 -15.89 -1.94 1.81
CA GLY A 80 -16.81 -2.67 0.95
C GLY A 80 -16.33 -4.07 0.61
N LEU A 81 -17.27 -4.93 0.22
CA LEU A 81 -16.96 -6.23 -0.35
C LEU A 81 -16.80 -6.08 -1.86
N ASP A 82 -15.98 -6.92 -2.46
CA ASP A 82 -15.88 -7.01 -3.91
C ASP A 82 -17.20 -7.57 -4.50
N GLY A 83 -17.87 -6.74 -5.29
CA GLY A 83 -19.09 -7.05 -6.03
C GLY A 83 -18.85 -7.49 -7.48
N GLY A 84 -17.59 -7.57 -7.92
CA GLY A 84 -17.20 -7.97 -9.27
C GLY A 84 -17.49 -6.92 -10.35
N SER A 85 -17.60 -5.64 -9.97
CA SER A 85 -17.75 -4.53 -10.92
C SER A 85 -16.60 -3.53 -10.82
N ASN A 86 -16.13 -3.08 -11.97
CA ASN A 86 -14.96 -2.21 -12.14
C ASN A 86 -15.12 -0.85 -11.42
N ASP A 87 -16.37 -0.40 -11.25
CA ASP A 87 -16.72 0.89 -10.66
C ASP A 87 -16.54 0.92 -9.12
N GLU A 88 -16.29 -0.23 -8.48
CA GLU A 88 -16.15 -0.33 -7.03
C GLU A 88 -14.75 0.06 -6.53
N GLU A 89 -13.76 0.13 -7.42
CA GLU A 89 -12.37 0.51 -7.10
C GLU A 89 -12.20 2.02 -6.96
N ASP A 90 -12.97 2.80 -7.71
CA ASP A 90 -13.01 4.27 -7.61
C ASP A 90 -13.69 4.74 -6.32
N ALA A 91 -14.54 3.89 -5.72
CA ALA A 91 -15.35 4.23 -4.56
C ALA A 91 -15.59 3.04 -3.61
N PRO A 92 -14.51 2.43 -3.08
CA PRO A 92 -14.56 1.10 -2.43
C PRO A 92 -15.25 1.09 -1.06
N ASP A 93 -15.65 2.27 -0.55
CA ASP A 93 -16.33 2.41 0.72
C ASP A 93 -17.77 2.95 0.59
N VAL A 94 -18.32 3.06 -0.64
CA VAL A 94 -19.72 3.52 -0.86
C VAL A 94 -20.72 2.55 -0.22
N THR A 95 -20.48 1.26 -0.35
CA THR A 95 -21.27 0.21 0.32
C THR A 95 -20.43 -0.43 1.41
N ALA A 96 -20.74 -0.12 2.67
CA ALA A 96 -20.00 -0.66 3.80
C ALA A 96 -20.16 -2.18 3.94
N GLY A 97 -19.04 -2.89 4.07
CA GLY A 97 -19.03 -4.33 4.36
C GLY A 97 -19.31 -4.66 5.83
N PRO A 98 -19.38 -5.96 6.17
CA PRO A 98 -19.78 -6.40 7.51
C PRO A 98 -18.66 -6.28 8.56
N THR A 99 -17.40 -6.24 8.12
CA THR A 99 -16.22 -6.33 9.00
C THR A 99 -15.58 -4.97 9.18
N GLN A 100 -15.38 -4.57 10.44
CA GLN A 100 -14.72 -3.30 10.78
C GLN A 100 -13.19 -3.46 10.88
N TYR A 101 -12.46 -2.48 10.33
CA TYR A 101 -11.01 -2.35 10.38
C TYR A 101 -10.60 -0.97 10.89
N THR A 102 -9.39 -0.87 11.44
CA THR A 102 -8.76 0.43 11.72
C THR A 102 -7.93 0.95 10.58
N ARG A 103 -7.93 2.27 10.47
CA ARG A 103 -7.33 3.02 9.38
C ARG A 103 -5.85 3.29 9.61
N THR A 104 -5.09 3.27 8.52
CA THR A 104 -3.80 3.97 8.40
C THR A 104 -3.92 5.08 7.38
N ASN A 105 -3.09 6.12 7.53
CA ASN A 105 -2.83 7.08 6.45
C ASN A 105 -1.51 6.81 5.75
N TYR A 106 -0.78 5.76 6.11
CA TYR A 106 0.55 5.48 5.58
C TYR A 106 0.51 4.14 4.86
N VAL A 107 0.58 4.20 3.52
CA VAL A 107 0.54 3.04 2.61
C VAL A 107 1.90 2.84 1.97
N GLY A 108 2.24 1.58 1.67
CA GLY A 108 3.50 1.24 1.01
C GLY A 108 3.51 1.70 -0.46
N ASN A 109 4.69 2.01 -0.99
CA ASN A 109 4.85 2.34 -2.40
C ASN A 109 4.99 1.07 -3.25
N PHE A 110 3.97 0.79 -4.08
CA PHE A 110 3.92 -0.35 -4.99
C PHE A 110 4.75 -0.12 -6.25
N GLY A 111 4.77 1.12 -6.76
CA GLY A 111 5.48 1.45 -7.99
C GLY A 111 4.93 2.70 -8.67
N SER A 112 5.42 2.97 -9.88
CA SER A 112 4.98 4.09 -10.73
C SER A 112 3.79 3.75 -11.63
N GLU A 113 3.47 2.47 -11.80
CA GLU A 113 2.43 1.99 -12.72
C GLU A 113 1.16 1.62 -11.96
N HIS A 114 0.06 1.58 -12.69
CA HIS A 114 -1.24 1.12 -12.21
C HIS A 114 -1.14 -0.33 -11.70
N ILE A 115 -1.85 -0.66 -10.62
CA ILE A 115 -1.92 -2.03 -10.10
C ILE A 115 -3.01 -2.82 -10.83
N ALA A 116 -2.70 -4.01 -11.34
CA ALA A 116 -3.67 -4.83 -12.07
C ALA A 116 -4.81 -5.26 -11.16
N HIS A 117 -5.99 -5.41 -11.77
CA HIS A 117 -7.05 -6.24 -11.24
C HIS A 117 -7.11 -7.56 -11.98
N HIS A 118 -7.75 -8.54 -11.33
CA HIS A 118 -8.22 -9.81 -11.88
C HIS A 118 -9.19 -9.60 -13.05
N ASP A 119 -8.76 -8.96 -14.13
CA ASP A 119 -9.42 -9.01 -15.41
C ASP A 119 -9.03 -10.32 -16.09
N GLY A 120 -9.60 -11.42 -15.57
CA GLY A 120 -9.69 -12.70 -16.27
C GLY A 120 -10.43 -12.50 -17.59
N GLY A 121 -9.73 -12.01 -18.61
CA GLY A 121 -10.40 -11.37 -19.72
C GLY A 121 -9.61 -11.16 -21.00
N GLY A 122 -8.39 -11.69 -21.15
CA GLY A 122 -7.79 -11.99 -22.45
C GLY A 122 -7.96 -10.92 -23.55
N VAL A 123 -7.70 -9.66 -23.26
CA VAL A 123 -7.48 -8.65 -24.31
C VAL A 123 -5.98 -8.46 -24.43
N SER A 124 -5.33 -9.38 -25.14
CA SER A 124 -4.02 -9.15 -25.72
C SER A 124 -4.11 -7.96 -26.69
N GLY A 125 -3.92 -6.75 -26.17
CA GLY A 125 -3.87 -5.48 -26.86
C GLY A 125 -2.91 -4.55 -26.12
N PRO A 126 -2.22 -3.63 -26.81
CA PRO A 126 -1.25 -2.77 -26.14
C PRO A 126 -2.00 -1.66 -25.38
N GLY A 127 -2.10 -1.78 -24.05
CA GLY A 127 -2.53 -0.70 -23.18
C GLY A 127 -3.19 -1.15 -21.88
N HIS A 128 -2.37 -1.25 -20.83
CA HIS A 128 -2.71 -1.23 -19.40
C HIS A 128 -3.60 -2.37 -18.87
N ASP A 129 -3.11 -3.60 -18.94
CA ASP A 129 -3.34 -4.57 -17.87
C ASP A 129 -2.30 -4.15 -16.79
N GLY A 130 -2.72 -3.67 -15.61
CA GLY A 130 -1.78 -3.14 -14.61
C GLY A 130 -0.72 -4.15 -14.13
N ASP A 131 0.16 -3.73 -13.23
CA ASP A 131 1.18 -4.61 -12.63
C ASP A 131 0.52 -5.60 -11.67
N GLU A 132 0.76 -6.91 -11.88
CA GLU A 132 0.26 -7.97 -11.01
C GLU A 132 0.71 -7.78 -9.56
N ALA A 133 0.00 -8.37 -8.61
CA ALA A 133 0.22 -8.20 -7.16
C ALA A 133 1.70 -8.37 -6.72
N SER A 134 2.47 -9.20 -7.42
CA SER A 134 3.87 -9.52 -7.11
C SER A 134 4.92 -8.81 -7.99
N GLU A 135 4.47 -7.96 -8.91
CA GLU A 135 5.30 -7.39 -9.99
C GLU A 135 5.65 -5.90 -9.82
N GLY A 136 5.01 -5.21 -8.87
CA GLY A 136 5.17 -3.78 -8.64
C GLY A 136 6.63 -3.32 -8.65
N ASN A 137 6.91 -2.21 -9.34
CA ASN A 137 8.27 -1.71 -9.56
C ASN A 137 8.84 -0.82 -8.43
N GLY A 138 8.09 -0.65 -7.33
CA GLY A 138 8.46 0.10 -6.13
C GLY A 138 9.10 -0.77 -5.03
N ILE A 139 8.77 -0.50 -3.77
CA ILE A 139 9.36 -1.16 -2.59
C ILE A 139 8.47 -2.27 -2.01
N PHE A 140 7.14 -2.06 -2.02
CA PHE A 140 6.18 -2.94 -1.33
C PHE A 140 5.17 -3.53 -2.32
N PHE A 141 5.27 -4.84 -2.52
CA PHE A 141 4.33 -5.65 -3.32
C PHE A 141 4.17 -7.03 -2.65
N ALA A 142 3.28 -7.87 -3.19
CA ALA A 142 3.01 -9.18 -2.65
C ALA A 142 4.27 -10.06 -2.61
N GLY A 143 4.44 -10.75 -1.50
CA GLY A 143 5.43 -11.81 -1.39
C GLY A 143 4.95 -12.90 -0.44
N LEU A 144 5.86 -13.76 0.00
CA LEU A 144 5.51 -14.87 0.88
C LEU A 144 6.19 -14.74 2.23
N GLU A 145 5.71 -15.53 3.19
CA GLU A 145 6.29 -15.61 4.53
C GLU A 145 7.81 -15.82 4.52
N GLY A 146 8.47 -15.17 5.49
CA GLY A 146 9.93 -15.08 5.55
C GLY A 146 10.55 -14.10 4.55
N ASN A 147 9.79 -13.09 4.09
CA ASN A 147 10.23 -12.05 3.15
C ASN A 147 10.71 -12.60 1.80
N LYS A 148 10.08 -13.68 1.31
CA LYS A 148 10.35 -14.16 -0.05
C LYS A 148 9.67 -13.19 -1.03
N ASN A 149 10.36 -12.89 -2.13
CA ASN A 149 10.01 -11.83 -3.07
C ASN A 149 10.21 -10.39 -2.55
N ALA A 150 10.75 -10.18 -1.35
CA ALA A 150 11.02 -8.84 -0.87
C ALA A 150 12.19 -8.16 -1.61
N VAL A 151 12.09 -6.83 -1.77
CA VAL A 151 13.15 -6.00 -2.34
C VAL A 151 14.38 -6.00 -1.44
N LYS A 152 15.56 -6.18 -2.06
CA LYS A 152 16.84 -6.04 -1.37
C LYS A 152 17.36 -4.62 -1.51
N PHE A 153 18.07 -4.11 -0.52
CA PHE A 153 18.63 -2.76 -0.54
C PHE A 153 19.53 -2.52 -1.76
N ARG A 154 20.30 -3.55 -2.14
CA ARG A 154 21.16 -3.52 -3.34
C ARG A 154 20.39 -3.44 -4.67
N ASP A 155 19.13 -3.84 -4.67
CA ASP A 155 18.28 -3.88 -5.86
C ASP A 155 17.55 -2.53 -6.06
N VAL A 156 17.63 -1.61 -5.08
CA VAL A 156 17.18 -0.20 -5.19
C VAL A 156 18.27 0.61 -5.88
N ARG A 157 18.32 0.52 -7.22
CA ARG A 157 19.37 1.10 -8.06
C ARG A 157 19.24 2.60 -8.27
N ASP A 158 18.04 3.16 -8.08
CA ASP A 158 17.83 4.62 -8.16
C ASP A 158 18.31 5.34 -6.88
N GLY A 159 18.61 4.57 -5.83
CA GLY A 159 19.19 5.02 -4.58
C GLY A 159 18.16 5.06 -3.45
N LEU A 160 18.52 4.50 -2.29
CA LEU A 160 17.61 4.40 -1.13
C LEU A 160 17.08 5.76 -0.66
N SER A 161 17.87 6.84 -0.80
CA SER A 161 17.46 8.20 -0.44
C SER A 161 16.67 8.92 -1.53
N LYS A 162 16.39 8.26 -2.66
CA LYS A 162 15.66 8.79 -3.81
C LYS A 162 14.43 7.95 -4.18
N THR A 163 14.28 6.78 -3.58
CA THR A 163 13.08 5.95 -3.75
C THR A 163 12.14 6.10 -2.55
N ILE A 164 10.89 6.45 -2.81
CA ILE A 164 9.81 6.48 -1.83
C ILE A 164 9.50 5.05 -1.39
N ALA A 165 9.33 4.84 -0.09
CA ALA A 165 8.91 3.57 0.49
C ALA A 165 7.48 3.65 1.02
N VAL A 166 7.09 4.74 1.69
CA VAL A 166 5.75 4.90 2.28
C VAL A 166 5.28 6.33 2.03
N GLY A 167 4.01 6.51 1.69
CA GLY A 167 3.42 7.83 1.48
C GLY A 167 2.09 8.00 2.21
N GLU A 168 1.65 9.25 2.36
CA GLU A 168 0.34 9.51 2.95
C GLU A 168 -0.81 9.23 1.98
N ARG A 169 -1.90 8.69 2.51
CA ARG A 169 -3.22 8.68 1.86
C ARG A 169 -4.30 9.17 2.82
N ASP A 170 -5.05 10.16 2.37
CA ASP A 170 -6.15 10.76 3.11
C ASP A 170 -7.42 9.90 3.05
N SER A 171 -8.20 9.91 4.13
CA SER A 171 -9.43 9.10 4.24
C SER A 171 -10.50 9.40 3.21
N ARG A 172 -10.46 10.57 2.54
CA ARG A 172 -11.42 10.93 1.48
C ARG A 172 -11.26 10.08 0.22
N MET A 173 -10.08 9.52 -0.01
CA MET A 173 -9.85 8.58 -1.12
C MET A 173 -10.52 7.25 -0.84
N GLY A 174 -10.60 6.87 0.44
CA GLY A 174 -11.09 5.58 0.90
C GLY A 174 -10.22 5.03 2.03
N GLY A 175 -10.59 3.88 2.54
CA GLY A 175 -10.00 3.13 3.64
C GLY A 175 -8.70 2.40 3.37
N SER A 176 -7.56 2.92 3.86
CA SER A 176 -6.32 2.14 3.94
C SER A 176 -6.18 1.39 5.26
N MET A 177 -5.52 0.23 5.24
CA MET A 177 -5.44 -0.73 6.33
C MET A 177 -3.98 -1.08 6.65
N TRP A 178 -3.56 -0.88 7.91
CA TRP A 178 -2.20 -1.23 8.33
C TRP A 178 -2.01 -2.72 8.55
N ILE A 179 -3.09 -3.42 8.92
CA ILE A 179 -3.01 -4.83 9.33
C ILE A 179 -2.75 -5.76 8.13
N GLY A 180 -3.08 -5.31 6.92
CA GLY A 180 -2.99 -6.10 5.70
C GLY A 180 -4.33 -6.19 4.97
N MET A 181 -4.46 -7.19 4.12
CA MET A 181 -5.66 -7.48 3.33
C MET A 181 -6.65 -8.35 4.11
N GLY A 182 -7.93 -8.08 3.91
CA GLY A 182 -9.03 -8.88 4.45
C GLY A 182 -9.77 -9.61 3.34
N GLU A 183 -10.44 -10.70 3.70
CA GLU A 183 -11.07 -11.59 2.72
C GLU A 183 -12.22 -10.91 1.98
N GLY A 184 -12.19 -10.98 0.65
CA GLY A 184 -13.29 -10.54 -0.23
C GLY A 184 -13.58 -9.04 -0.19
N LEU A 185 -12.61 -8.22 0.22
CA LEU A 185 -12.75 -6.77 0.19
C LEU A 185 -12.47 -6.23 -1.21
N CYS A 186 -13.23 -5.23 -1.65
CA CYS A 186 -12.88 -4.46 -2.84
C CYS A 186 -11.58 -3.69 -2.58
N ALA A 187 -10.82 -3.46 -3.65
CA ALA A 187 -9.56 -2.74 -3.66
C ALA A 187 -8.52 -3.27 -2.68
N SER A 188 -8.54 -4.58 -2.39
CA SER A 188 -7.79 -5.19 -1.28
C SER A 188 -6.31 -4.80 -1.26
N MET A 189 -5.64 -4.86 -2.41
CA MET A 189 -4.24 -4.47 -2.54
C MET A 189 -4.03 -2.98 -2.27
N SER A 190 -4.82 -2.14 -2.92
CA SER A 190 -4.80 -0.68 -2.77
C SER A 190 -5.08 -0.24 -1.33
N ARG A 191 -5.68 -1.07 -0.45
CA ARG A 191 -5.80 -0.73 0.98
C ARG A 191 -4.45 -0.77 1.72
N VAL A 192 -3.46 -1.51 1.23
CA VAL A 192 -2.13 -1.67 1.85
C VAL A 192 -1.08 -0.80 1.18
N VAL A 193 -1.20 -0.61 -0.14
CA VAL A 193 -0.22 0.10 -0.97
C VAL A 193 -0.83 1.20 -1.83
N GLY A 194 0.02 2.09 -2.33
CA GLY A 194 -0.32 3.09 -3.32
C GLY A 194 0.67 3.15 -4.47
N VAL A 195 0.25 3.80 -5.54
CA VAL A 195 0.99 3.92 -6.79
C VAL A 195 1.33 5.37 -7.09
N GLY A 196 2.39 5.56 -7.87
CA GLY A 196 2.85 6.85 -8.36
C GLY A 196 2.35 7.18 -9.75
N GLU A 197 1.28 6.55 -10.25
CA GLU A 197 0.73 6.78 -11.60
C GLU A 197 0.44 8.27 -11.82
N HIS A 198 -0.23 8.90 -10.85
CA HIS A 198 -0.46 10.34 -10.82
C HIS A 198 0.38 11.00 -9.71
N VAL A 199 0.79 12.24 -9.94
CA VAL A 199 1.35 13.06 -8.86
C VAL A 199 0.37 13.16 -7.69
N PHE A 200 0.90 13.10 -6.48
CA PHE A 200 0.11 13.24 -5.26
C PHE A 200 -0.73 14.53 -5.25
N ASN A 201 -1.86 14.49 -4.51
CA ASN A 201 -2.83 15.58 -4.45
C ASN A 201 -3.41 16.01 -5.81
N SER A 202 -3.41 15.13 -6.83
CA SER A 202 -3.98 15.46 -8.15
C SER A 202 -5.50 15.69 -8.08
N GLY A 203 -6.02 16.48 -9.04
CA GLY A 203 -7.45 16.79 -9.11
C GLY A 203 -8.33 15.65 -9.63
N GLY A 204 -7.72 14.60 -10.19
CA GLY A 204 -8.38 13.40 -10.70
C GLY A 204 -7.83 12.14 -10.04
N ALA A 205 -7.45 12.24 -8.76
CA ALA A 205 -6.78 11.16 -8.05
C ALA A 205 -7.66 9.91 -7.95
N HIS A 206 -7.05 8.76 -8.15
CA HIS A 206 -7.65 7.44 -7.97
C HIS A 206 -7.46 6.96 -6.53
N PHE A 207 -8.18 5.91 -6.11
CA PHE A 207 -8.14 5.42 -4.73
C PHE A 207 -6.72 5.05 -4.26
N GLU A 208 -5.92 4.50 -5.16
CA GLU A 208 -4.55 4.04 -4.95
C GLU A 208 -3.52 5.17 -4.91
N ASP A 209 -3.88 6.40 -5.24
CA ASP A 209 -2.94 7.52 -5.25
C ASP A 209 -2.55 7.99 -3.85
N PHE A 210 -1.42 8.69 -3.78
CA PHE A 210 -0.99 9.39 -2.58
C PHE A 210 -1.70 10.73 -2.44
N TYR A 211 -2.20 11.03 -1.23
CA TYR A 211 -3.00 12.22 -0.98
C TYR A 211 -2.90 12.67 0.47
N SER A 212 -2.83 13.97 0.72
CA SER A 212 -2.85 14.56 2.07
C SER A 212 -3.77 15.78 2.18
N ARG A 213 -4.13 16.11 3.42
CA ARG A 213 -4.81 17.38 3.77
C ARG A 213 -3.83 18.47 4.20
N HIS A 214 -2.54 18.14 4.32
CA HIS A 214 -1.52 19.12 4.62
C HIS A 214 -1.49 20.20 3.52
N PRO A 215 -1.49 21.50 3.89
CA PRO A 215 -1.37 22.56 2.90
C PRO A 215 -0.03 22.47 2.16
N GLY A 216 -0.10 22.38 0.83
CA GLY A 216 1.07 22.56 -0.04
C GLY A 216 1.89 21.30 -0.28
N GLY A 217 1.42 20.10 0.09
CA GLY A 217 2.15 18.87 -0.20
C GLY A 217 1.76 17.63 0.59
N VAL A 218 2.61 16.61 0.49
CA VAL A 218 2.44 15.30 1.11
C VAL A 218 3.76 14.84 1.76
N SER A 219 3.69 14.20 2.93
CA SER A 219 4.88 13.58 3.55
C SER A 219 5.12 12.18 3.01
N PHE A 220 6.39 11.87 2.78
CA PHE A 220 6.84 10.55 2.33
C PHE A 220 8.02 10.08 3.17
N VAL A 221 8.08 8.77 3.41
CA VAL A 221 9.25 8.06 3.93
C VAL A 221 10.00 7.45 2.76
N PHE A 222 11.30 7.67 2.68
CA PHE A 222 12.17 7.10 1.67
C PHE A 222 12.75 5.76 2.12
N ALA A 223 13.28 4.99 1.18
CA ALA A 223 13.80 3.64 1.40
C ALA A 223 15.03 3.59 2.33
N ASP A 224 15.73 4.72 2.57
CA ASP A 224 16.76 4.86 3.61
C ASP A 224 16.21 5.24 5.00
N GLY A 225 14.89 5.45 5.11
CA GLY A 225 14.18 5.78 6.35
C GLY A 225 14.05 7.27 6.65
N HIS A 226 14.57 8.18 5.82
CA HIS A 226 14.33 9.61 6.03
C HIS A 226 12.91 10.01 5.60
N VAL A 227 12.44 11.13 6.14
CA VAL A 227 11.13 11.70 5.82
C VAL A 227 11.35 13.01 5.07
N ALA A 228 10.60 13.21 3.97
CA ALA A 228 10.56 14.48 3.27
C ALA A 228 9.11 14.90 2.99
N PHE A 229 8.88 16.20 3.00
CA PHE A 229 7.61 16.79 2.56
C PHE A 229 7.79 17.24 1.12
N LEU A 230 7.05 16.63 0.20
CA LEU A 230 7.08 16.96 -1.22
C LEU A 230 5.95 17.94 -1.54
N SER A 231 6.30 19.03 -2.21
CA SER A 231 5.35 20.13 -2.46
C SER A 231 4.43 19.86 -3.64
N ASP A 232 3.18 20.34 -3.53
CA ASP A 232 2.20 20.28 -4.61
C ASP A 232 2.74 20.92 -5.90
N GLY A 233 2.29 20.43 -7.06
CA GLY A 233 2.69 20.93 -8.37
C GLY A 233 3.96 20.29 -8.94
N MET A 234 4.47 19.23 -8.32
CA MET A 234 5.44 18.32 -8.94
C MET A 234 4.86 17.72 -10.23
N SER A 235 5.70 17.42 -11.22
CA SER A 235 5.25 16.74 -12.44
C SER A 235 5.14 15.24 -12.22
N ASP A 236 4.22 14.59 -12.94
CA ASP A 236 4.04 13.13 -12.90
C ASP A 236 5.37 12.40 -13.15
N ASP A 237 6.14 12.80 -14.18
CA ASP A 237 7.46 12.22 -14.49
C ASP A 237 8.44 12.20 -13.30
N ILE A 238 8.46 13.27 -12.49
CA ILE A 238 9.38 13.35 -11.35
C ILE A 238 8.86 12.45 -10.23
N PHE A 239 7.56 12.47 -9.99
CA PHE A 239 6.97 11.67 -8.93
C PHE A 239 7.07 10.18 -9.21
N GLN A 240 6.73 9.76 -10.44
CA GLN A 240 6.89 8.39 -10.92
C GLN A 240 8.34 7.90 -10.74
N ALA A 241 9.33 8.71 -11.10
CA ALA A 241 10.73 8.36 -10.91
C ALA A 241 11.12 8.16 -9.43
N LEU A 242 10.49 8.89 -8.50
CA LEU A 242 10.67 8.65 -7.06
C LEU A 242 9.96 7.38 -6.57
N CYS A 243 8.95 6.90 -7.29
CA CYS A 243 8.19 5.71 -6.95
C CYS A 243 8.82 4.41 -7.48
N THR A 244 9.77 4.46 -8.40
CA THR A 244 10.46 3.25 -8.87
C THR A 244 11.70 2.92 -8.02
N ARG A 245 12.02 1.62 -7.89
CA ARG A 245 13.27 1.17 -7.26
C ARG A 245 14.45 1.15 -8.22
N ALA A 246 14.19 1.03 -9.52
CA ALA A 246 15.21 0.80 -10.53
C ALA A 246 14.83 1.25 -11.96
N GLY A 247 14.07 2.35 -12.10
CA GLY A 247 13.63 2.95 -13.36
C GLY A 247 14.79 3.60 -14.15
N GLY A 248 15.86 4.01 -13.47
CA GLY A 248 17.06 4.55 -14.10
C GLY A 248 16.92 6.00 -14.59
N GLU A 249 15.88 6.73 -14.18
CA GLU A 249 15.78 8.16 -14.45
C GLU A 249 16.75 8.99 -13.60
N VAL A 250 17.31 10.05 -14.19
CA VAL A 250 18.11 11.03 -13.45
C VAL A 250 17.18 12.09 -12.87
N VAL A 251 16.77 11.94 -11.61
CA VAL A 251 15.96 12.95 -10.92
C VAL A 251 16.87 14.02 -10.31
N ASN A 252 16.84 15.24 -10.87
CA ASN A 252 17.39 16.43 -10.20
C ASN A 252 16.31 17.03 -9.30
N ILE A 253 16.49 16.88 -7.99
CA ILE A 253 15.67 17.54 -6.96
C ILE A 253 16.45 18.78 -6.52
N ASP A 254 16.24 19.91 -7.21
CA ASP A 254 16.79 21.22 -6.84
C ASP A 254 15.81 22.01 -5.97
#